data_AF-A0A1I4XE84-F1
#
_entry.id   AF-A0A1I4XE84-F1
#
_cell.length_a   1.000
_cell.length_b   1.000
_cell.length_c   1.000
_cell.angle_alpha   90.00
_cell.angle_beta   90.00
_cell.angle_gamma   90.00
#
_symmetry.space_group_name_H-M   'P 1'
#
loop_
_entity.id
_entity.type
_entity.pdbx_description
1 polymer ?
#
loop_
_entity_poly.entity_id
_entity_poly.type
_entity_poly.pdbx_seq_one_letter_code
_entity_poly.pdbx_strand_id
1 'polypeptide(L)'
;MKKKLLFLILSFLAAPSFAQDNSTFNQYDIHIQQKIRRVDDLIQKRILRSLNRLIVDEQRMRKRLMKADATAAQRIFDRGIDSMTAFRTCAERQVAAVGEITHSYNSYLDTLQVAVRFLRSSGELRQLVDQLRFSVGISEQIGDYLYKRQYTLKEQLSPYPAFTKDLQRLHKQAYYYRAQIRELGCTIREMGRPEVRMIALLRESSSFRDFFKKYSLLAGLPGISFNNN
;
A
#
# COMPACT_ATOMS: atom_id res chain seq x y z
N MET A 1 7.73 23.54 -78.47
CA MET A 1 8.81 23.13 -77.55
C MET A 1 8.45 23.56 -76.14
N LYS A 2 8.43 22.59 -75.19
CA LYS A 2 8.71 22.65 -73.73
C LYS A 2 8.22 23.88 -72.92
N LYS A 3 7.63 23.79 -71.73
CA LYS A 3 7.21 22.73 -70.79
C LYS A 3 6.44 23.47 -69.66
N LYS A 4 5.31 22.89 -69.25
CA LYS A 4 4.71 22.79 -67.90
C LYS A 4 5.57 23.33 -66.73
N LEU A 5 4.97 23.93 -65.69
CA LEU A 5 4.54 23.21 -64.45
C LEU A 5 4.13 24.16 -63.29
N LEU A 6 2.95 23.85 -62.72
CA LEU A 6 2.44 23.94 -61.33
C LEU A 6 2.79 25.10 -60.36
N PHE A 7 1.71 25.73 -59.90
CA PHE A 7 1.27 25.82 -58.49
C PHE A 7 2.02 24.93 -57.47
N LEU A 8 2.66 25.52 -56.46
CA LEU A 8 2.54 24.97 -55.10
C LEU A 8 2.87 26.02 -54.03
N ILE A 9 1.81 26.41 -53.32
CA ILE A 9 1.86 27.09 -52.03
C ILE A 9 2.50 26.11 -51.04
N LEU A 10 3.74 26.35 -50.65
CA LEU A 10 4.40 25.59 -49.59
C LEU A 10 4.29 26.34 -48.27
N SER A 11 3.07 26.36 -47.72
CA SER A 11 2.86 26.58 -46.29
C SER A 11 3.39 25.36 -45.54
N PHE A 12 4.66 25.41 -45.13
CA PHE A 12 5.21 24.48 -44.16
C PHE A 12 4.62 24.83 -42.79
N LEU A 13 3.47 24.22 -42.49
CA LEU A 13 2.97 24.04 -41.13
C LEU A 13 4.09 23.33 -40.34
N ALA A 14 4.70 24.05 -39.40
CA ALA A 14 5.40 23.42 -38.30
C ALA A 14 4.36 22.64 -37.48
N ALA A 15 4.17 21.36 -37.79
CA ALA A 15 3.58 20.45 -36.84
C ALA A 15 4.58 20.34 -35.68
N PRO A 16 4.20 20.69 -34.43
CA PRO A 16 5.03 20.32 -33.29
C PRO A 16 5.09 18.79 -33.29
N SER A 17 6.27 18.26 -33.58
CA SER A 17 6.56 16.84 -33.47
C SER A 17 6.51 16.46 -32.00
N PHE A 18 5.38 15.95 -31.53
CA PHE A 18 5.24 15.23 -30.26
C PHE A 18 6.02 13.89 -30.23
N ALA A 19 7.11 13.77 -30.99
CA ALA A 19 7.91 12.55 -31.10
C ALA A 19 9.04 12.46 -30.07
N GLN A 20 9.33 13.55 -29.33
CA GLN A 20 10.34 13.56 -28.27
C GLN A 20 9.83 13.17 -26.87
N ASP A 21 8.52 12.91 -26.70
CA ASP A 21 7.89 12.75 -25.38
C ASP A 21 7.76 11.27 -24.89
N ASN A 22 7.97 10.29 -25.78
CA ASN A 22 7.80 8.88 -25.41
C ASN A 22 8.98 8.30 -24.63
N SER A 23 10.21 8.78 -24.84
CA SER A 23 11.41 8.25 -24.15
C SER A 23 11.47 8.69 -22.69
N THR A 24 11.07 9.93 -22.40
CA THR A 24 10.93 10.52 -21.07
C THR A 24 9.83 9.82 -20.27
N PHE A 25 8.68 9.56 -20.90
CA PHE A 25 7.58 8.84 -20.26
C PHE A 25 7.94 7.39 -19.94
N ASN A 26 8.64 6.69 -20.83
CA ASN A 26 9.07 5.30 -20.61
C ASN A 26 10.12 5.18 -19.48
N GLN A 27 11.11 6.09 -19.44
CA GLN A 27 12.09 6.13 -18.34
C GLN A 27 11.41 6.41 -16.99
N TYR A 28 10.37 7.24 -17.00
CA TYR A 28 9.57 7.54 -15.82
C TYR A 28 8.73 6.35 -15.35
N ASP A 29 8.08 5.62 -16.28
CA ASP A 29 7.34 4.38 -15.97
C ASP A 29 8.25 3.39 -15.24
N ILE A 30 9.46 3.13 -15.79
CA ILE A 30 10.46 2.25 -15.17
C ILE A 30 10.84 2.73 -13.76
N HIS A 31 11.06 4.02 -13.55
CA HIS A 31 11.46 4.56 -12.24
C HIS A 31 10.35 4.44 -11.18
N ILE A 32 9.09 4.70 -11.56
CA ILE A 32 7.94 4.50 -10.68
C ILE A 32 7.83 3.02 -10.33
N GLN A 33 7.86 2.15 -11.33
CA GLN A 33 7.75 0.70 -11.11
C GLN A 33 8.81 0.22 -10.12
N GLN A 34 10.06 0.65 -10.27
CA GLN A 34 11.14 0.30 -9.34
C GLN A 34 10.89 0.81 -7.92
N LYS A 35 10.39 2.03 -7.75
CA LYS A 35 10.06 2.58 -6.43
C LYS A 35 8.91 1.84 -5.77
N ILE A 36 7.83 1.59 -6.51
CA ILE A 36 6.68 0.82 -6.03
C ILE A 36 7.15 -0.55 -5.54
N ARG A 37 7.95 -1.26 -6.35
CA ARG A 37 8.51 -2.57 -5.97
C ARG A 37 9.34 -2.50 -4.69
N ARG A 38 10.20 -1.49 -4.54
CA ARG A 38 11.02 -1.33 -3.33
C ARG A 38 10.16 -1.12 -2.09
N VAL A 39 9.16 -0.25 -2.17
CA VAL A 39 8.29 0.00 -1.01
C VAL A 39 7.40 -1.19 -0.71
N ASP A 40 6.85 -1.84 -1.72
CA ASP A 40 6.07 -3.06 -1.54
C ASP A 40 6.89 -4.17 -0.85
N ASP A 41 8.12 -4.43 -1.32
CA ASP A 41 9.04 -5.39 -0.70
C ASP A 41 9.38 -5.02 0.76
N LEU A 42 9.60 -3.73 1.05
CA LEU A 42 9.82 -3.26 2.41
C LEU A 42 8.60 -3.49 3.32
N ILE A 43 7.40 -3.24 2.81
CA ILE A 43 6.14 -3.50 3.54
C ILE A 43 6.03 -5.00 3.84
N GLN A 44 6.17 -5.83 2.81
CA GLN A 44 6.08 -7.29 2.93
C GLN A 44 7.10 -7.83 3.95
N LYS A 45 8.37 -7.43 3.86
CA LYS A 45 9.41 -7.81 4.82
C LYS A 45 9.06 -7.43 6.26
N ARG A 46 8.51 -6.23 6.48
CA ARG A 46 8.11 -5.75 7.83
C ARG A 46 6.91 -6.53 8.38
N ILE A 47 5.91 -6.84 7.54
CA ILE A 47 4.76 -7.67 7.88
C ILE A 47 5.23 -9.06 8.31
N LEU A 48 5.96 -9.76 7.44
CA LEU A 48 6.37 -11.15 7.67
C LEU A 48 7.26 -11.27 8.90
N ARG A 49 8.20 -10.34 9.08
CA ARG A 49 9.07 -10.32 10.26
C ARG A 49 8.27 -10.16 11.55
N SER A 50 7.26 -9.30 11.57
CA SER A 50 6.46 -9.04 12.76
C SER A 50 5.55 -10.22 13.09
N LEU A 51 4.84 -10.75 12.09
CA LEU A 51 3.99 -11.93 12.24
C LEU A 51 4.78 -13.15 12.72
N ASN A 52 5.93 -13.45 12.10
CA ASN A 52 6.74 -14.60 12.48
C ASN A 52 7.21 -14.52 13.94
N ARG A 53 7.63 -13.34 14.40
CA ARG A 53 8.03 -13.15 15.81
C ARG A 53 6.87 -13.42 16.76
N LEU A 54 5.69 -12.87 16.46
CA LEU A 54 4.50 -13.01 17.30
C LEU A 54 3.98 -14.44 17.34
N ILE A 55 3.95 -15.12 16.19
CA ILE A 55 3.59 -16.55 16.12
C ILE A 55 4.53 -17.38 17.00
N VAL A 56 5.84 -17.16 16.91
CA VAL A 56 6.82 -17.90 17.73
C VAL A 56 6.66 -17.62 19.21
N ASP A 57 6.40 -16.36 19.59
CA ASP A 57 6.17 -15.98 20.99
C ASP A 57 4.87 -16.61 21.54
N GLU A 58 3.76 -16.56 20.80
CA GLU A 58 2.50 -17.22 21.17
C GLU A 58 2.65 -18.75 21.25
N GLN A 59 3.35 -19.39 20.31
CA GLN A 59 3.63 -20.82 20.38
C GLN A 59 4.46 -21.20 21.61
N ARG A 60 5.43 -20.37 22.00
CA ARG A 60 6.22 -20.60 23.21
C ARG A 60 5.37 -20.48 24.46
N MET A 61 4.50 -19.47 24.53
CA MET A 61 3.58 -19.32 25.65
C MET A 61 2.58 -20.47 25.72
N ARG A 62 2.00 -20.88 24.59
CA ARG A 62 1.14 -22.06 24.48
C ARG A 62 1.82 -23.30 25.04
N LYS A 63 3.03 -23.63 24.59
CA LYS A 63 3.79 -24.79 25.08
C LYS A 63 4.03 -24.75 26.59
N ARG A 64 4.27 -23.57 27.17
CA ARG A 64 4.45 -23.41 28.61
C ARG A 64 3.13 -23.56 29.36
N LEU A 65 2.04 -22.97 28.85
CA LEU A 65 0.73 -23.05 29.48
C LEU A 65 0.17 -24.47 29.38
N MET A 66 0.41 -25.20 28.28
CA MET A 66 -0.03 -26.59 28.11
C MET A 66 0.46 -27.52 29.23
N LYS A 67 1.61 -27.23 29.85
CA LYS A 67 2.15 -28.01 30.97
C LYS A 67 1.38 -27.82 32.27
N ALA A 68 0.72 -26.68 32.44
CA ALA A 68 -0.03 -26.32 33.63
C ALA A 68 -1.54 -26.48 33.43
N ASP A 69 -2.04 -26.07 32.26
CA ASP A 69 -3.45 -26.08 31.87
C ASP A 69 -3.57 -26.20 30.34
N ALA A 70 -3.73 -27.44 29.88
CA ALA A 70 -3.86 -27.75 28.46
C ALA A 70 -5.12 -27.13 27.83
N THR A 71 -6.22 -27.08 28.58
CA THR A 71 -7.51 -26.57 28.09
C THR A 71 -7.47 -25.07 27.87
N ALA A 72 -6.90 -24.32 28.83
CA ALA A 72 -6.71 -22.88 28.67
C ALA A 72 -5.70 -22.57 27.56
N ALA A 73 -4.63 -23.36 27.43
CA ALA A 73 -3.65 -23.16 26.37
C ALA A 73 -4.27 -23.25 24.97
N GLN A 74 -5.10 -24.25 24.71
CA GLN A 74 -5.80 -24.39 23.44
C GLN A 74 -6.77 -23.22 23.20
N ARG A 75 -7.63 -22.94 24.19
CA ARG A 75 -8.63 -21.86 24.12
C ARG A 75 -8.01 -20.49 23.86
N ILE A 76 -6.88 -20.19 24.50
CA ILE A 76 -6.24 -18.86 24.44
C ILE A 76 -5.45 -18.69 23.15
N PHE A 77 -4.67 -19.69 22.73
CA PHE A 77 -3.65 -19.51 21.68
C PHE A 77 -4.03 -20.02 20.29
N ASP A 78 -4.85 -21.07 20.16
CA ASP A 78 -5.02 -21.75 18.87
C ASP A 78 -5.59 -20.81 17.80
N ARG A 79 -6.72 -20.15 18.08
CA ARG A 79 -7.33 -19.17 17.17
C ARG A 79 -6.40 -17.99 16.84
N GLY A 80 -5.59 -17.56 17.79
CA GLY A 80 -4.67 -16.45 17.61
C GLY A 80 -3.54 -16.78 16.63
N ILE A 81 -2.93 -17.95 16.82
CA ILE A 81 -1.88 -18.49 15.96
C ILE A 81 -2.41 -18.76 14.55
N ASP A 82 -3.61 -19.35 14.43
CA ASP A 82 -4.24 -19.62 13.14
C ASP A 82 -4.50 -18.33 12.36
N SER A 83 -5.04 -17.31 13.03
CA SER A 83 -5.31 -16.00 12.40
C SER A 83 -4.03 -15.34 11.91
N MET A 84 -2.96 -15.33 12.71
CA MET A 84 -1.67 -14.77 12.30
C MET A 84 -1.01 -15.58 11.17
N THR A 85 -1.21 -16.90 11.15
CA THR A 85 -0.71 -17.76 10.06
C THR A 85 -1.47 -17.47 8.76
N ALA A 86 -2.78 -17.27 8.84
CA ALA A 86 -3.60 -16.85 7.70
C ALA A 86 -3.16 -15.48 7.17
N PHE A 87 -2.91 -14.49 8.04
CA PHE A 87 -2.35 -13.20 7.64
C PHE A 87 -0.97 -13.34 6.97
N ARG A 88 -0.12 -14.23 7.47
CA ARG A 88 1.18 -14.50 6.87
C ARG A 88 1.03 -15.06 5.45
N THR A 89 0.18 -16.07 5.27
CA THR A 89 -0.08 -16.67 3.96
C THR A 89 -0.71 -15.68 2.98
N CYS A 90 -1.63 -14.83 3.48
CA CYS A 90 -2.22 -13.75 2.72
C CYS A 90 -1.15 -12.76 2.21
N ALA A 91 -0.24 -12.33 3.10
CA ALA A 91 0.87 -11.45 2.74
C ALA A 91 1.82 -12.10 1.72
N GLU A 92 2.22 -13.36 1.95
CA GLU A 92 3.12 -14.11 1.06
C GLU A 92 2.54 -14.34 -0.33
N ARG A 93 1.24 -14.68 -0.43
CA ARG A 93 0.58 -14.99 -1.69
C ARG A 93 0.01 -13.76 -2.40
N GLN A 94 -0.05 -12.62 -1.72
CA GLN A 94 -0.71 -11.41 -2.19
C GLN A 94 -2.18 -11.65 -2.59
N VAL A 95 -2.87 -12.54 -1.88
CA VAL A 95 -4.28 -12.88 -2.08
C VAL A 95 -5.08 -12.35 -0.91
N ALA A 96 -6.20 -11.67 -1.16
CA ALA A 96 -7.03 -11.09 -0.11
C ALA A 96 -7.36 -12.14 0.97
N ALA A 97 -7.03 -11.82 2.23
CA ALA A 97 -7.55 -12.57 3.35
C ALA A 97 -9.09 -12.48 3.35
N VAL A 98 -9.76 -13.48 3.89
CA VAL A 98 -11.22 -13.56 3.98
C VAL A 98 -11.77 -12.27 4.61
N GLY A 99 -12.42 -11.42 3.80
CA GLY A 99 -12.98 -10.12 4.18
C GLY A 99 -12.52 -8.97 3.28
N GLU A 100 -13.33 -7.92 3.17
CA GLU A 100 -12.95 -6.71 2.42
C GLU A 100 -11.74 -6.03 3.09
N ILE A 101 -10.71 -5.69 2.30
CA ILE A 101 -9.53 -5.02 2.84
C ILE A 101 -9.91 -3.56 3.14
N THR A 102 -10.23 -3.28 4.40
CA THR A 102 -10.48 -1.93 4.89
C THR A 102 -9.16 -1.21 5.10
N HIS A 103 -8.84 -0.27 4.20
CA HIS A 103 -7.67 0.58 4.29
C HIS A 103 -8.01 1.89 5.01
N SER A 104 -7.11 2.40 5.86
CA SER A 104 -7.09 3.83 6.17
C SER A 104 -6.78 4.60 4.89
N TYR A 105 -7.61 5.60 4.62
CA TYR A 105 -7.55 6.34 3.37
C TYR A 105 -6.16 6.97 3.13
N ASN A 106 -5.53 6.66 1.99
CA ASN A 106 -4.25 7.24 1.57
C ASN A 106 -4.43 8.05 0.29
N SER A 107 -4.39 9.38 0.43
CA SER A 107 -4.61 10.35 -0.65
C SER A 107 -3.63 10.21 -1.81
N TYR A 108 -2.39 9.82 -1.54
CA TYR A 108 -1.38 9.64 -2.57
C TYR A 108 -1.64 8.35 -3.38
N LEU A 109 -1.99 7.24 -2.73
CA LEU A 109 -2.33 6.00 -3.44
C LEU A 109 -3.58 6.14 -4.31
N ASP A 110 -4.58 6.88 -3.83
CA ASP A 110 -5.77 7.22 -4.61
C ASP A 110 -5.41 8.08 -5.84
N THR A 111 -4.58 9.11 -5.63
CA THR A 111 -4.11 9.96 -6.73
C THR A 111 -3.31 9.17 -7.77
N LEU A 112 -2.41 8.29 -7.31
CA LEU A 112 -1.58 7.45 -8.17
C LEU A 112 -2.43 6.46 -8.97
N GLN A 113 -3.44 5.83 -8.34
CA GLN A 113 -4.35 4.92 -9.03
C GLN A 113 -5.14 5.63 -10.13
N VAL A 114 -5.67 6.81 -9.84
CA VAL A 114 -6.43 7.60 -10.82
C VAL A 114 -5.53 8.09 -11.95
N ALA A 115 -4.30 8.52 -11.65
CA ALA A 115 -3.31 8.92 -12.65
C ALA A 115 -2.94 7.78 -13.60
N VAL A 116 -2.62 6.61 -13.07
CA VAL A 116 -2.29 5.40 -13.84
C VAL A 116 -3.46 4.94 -14.72
N ARG A 117 -4.70 5.01 -14.20
CA ARG A 117 -5.91 4.72 -14.98
C ARG A 117 -6.14 5.71 -16.12
N PHE A 118 -5.95 7.01 -15.85
CA PHE A 118 -6.15 8.06 -16.84
C PHE A 118 -5.11 7.98 -17.96
N LEU A 119 -3.84 7.79 -17.60
CA LEU A 119 -2.71 7.70 -18.53
C LEU A 119 -2.76 6.46 -19.42
N ARG A 120 -3.67 5.50 -19.17
CA ARG A 120 -3.68 4.18 -19.80
C ARG A 120 -2.28 3.55 -19.75
N SER A 121 -1.61 3.68 -18.60
CA SER A 121 -0.26 3.19 -18.42
C SER A 121 -0.17 1.68 -18.69
N SER A 122 1.06 1.18 -18.81
CA SER A 122 1.34 -0.25 -18.96
C SER A 122 0.53 -1.08 -17.95
N GLY A 123 0.07 -2.26 -18.39
CA GLY A 123 -0.64 -3.20 -17.52
C GLY A 123 0.18 -3.57 -16.27
N GLU A 124 1.51 -3.58 -16.40
CA GLU A 124 2.48 -3.81 -15.34
C GLU A 124 2.45 -2.72 -14.26
N LEU A 125 2.48 -1.43 -14.62
CA LEU A 125 2.40 -0.35 -13.62
C LEU A 125 1.07 -0.40 -12.85
N ARG A 126 -0.03 -0.68 -13.54
CA ARG A 126 -1.34 -0.81 -12.91
C ARG A 126 -1.37 -1.95 -11.89
N GLN A 127 -0.83 -3.11 -12.25
CA GLN A 127 -0.71 -4.24 -11.34
C GLN A 127 0.14 -3.91 -10.10
N LEU A 128 1.27 -3.23 -10.30
CA LEU A 128 2.14 -2.81 -9.19
C LEU A 128 1.45 -1.82 -8.24
N VAL A 129 0.67 -0.87 -8.76
CA VAL A 129 -0.10 0.06 -7.92
C VAL A 129 -1.19 -0.68 -7.14
N ASP A 130 -1.91 -1.61 -7.76
CA ASP A 130 -2.94 -2.40 -7.09
C ASP A 130 -2.32 -3.33 -6.01
N GLN A 131 -1.16 -3.93 -6.28
CA GLN A 131 -0.37 -4.70 -5.32
C GLN A 131 0.08 -3.85 -4.12
N LEU A 132 0.60 -2.64 -4.38
CA LEU A 132 1.01 -1.74 -3.30
C LEU A 132 -0.19 -1.35 -2.42
N ARG A 133 -1.34 -1.04 -3.02
CA ARG A 133 -2.57 -0.76 -2.26
C ARG A 133 -2.93 -1.93 -1.36
N PHE A 134 -2.93 -3.13 -1.93
CA PHE A 134 -3.18 -4.37 -1.20
C PHE A 134 -2.25 -4.56 0.01
N SER A 135 -0.93 -4.47 -0.20
CA SER A 135 0.08 -4.61 0.86
C SER A 135 -0.12 -3.59 1.98
N VAL A 136 -0.49 -2.36 1.66
CA VAL A 136 -0.76 -1.31 2.65
C VAL A 136 -1.94 -1.67 3.53
N GLY A 137 -3.05 -2.16 2.96
CA GLY A 137 -4.22 -2.51 3.78
C GLY A 137 -4.04 -3.69 4.66
N ILE A 138 -3.40 -4.75 4.15
CA ILE A 138 -3.10 -5.90 4.99
C ILE A 138 -2.18 -5.49 6.13
N SER A 139 -1.21 -4.61 5.89
CA SER A 139 -0.38 -4.04 6.96
C SER A 139 -1.23 -3.37 8.05
N GLU A 140 -2.19 -2.53 7.65
CA GLU A 140 -3.10 -1.84 8.58
C GLU A 140 -4.02 -2.80 9.34
N GLN A 141 -4.63 -3.77 8.65
CA GLN A 141 -5.48 -4.78 9.25
C GLN A 141 -4.72 -5.64 10.27
N ILE A 142 -3.50 -6.06 9.93
CA ILE A 142 -2.63 -6.77 10.87
C ILE A 142 -2.33 -5.86 12.06
N GLY A 143 -2.13 -4.56 11.84
CA GLY A 143 -1.85 -3.60 12.91
C GLY A 143 -2.96 -3.55 13.94
N ASP A 144 -4.19 -3.44 13.47
CA ASP A 144 -5.38 -3.42 14.30
C ASP A 144 -5.62 -4.76 14.99
N TYR A 145 -5.40 -5.88 14.29
CA TYR A 145 -5.49 -7.21 14.86
C TYR A 145 -4.51 -7.40 16.01
N LEU A 146 -3.23 -7.07 15.81
CA LEU A 146 -2.19 -7.23 16.82
C LEU A 146 -2.42 -6.34 18.03
N TYR A 147 -2.91 -5.12 17.80
CA TYR A 147 -3.32 -4.23 18.88
C TYR A 147 -4.43 -4.85 19.73
N LYS A 148 -5.49 -5.38 19.13
CA LYS A 148 -6.58 -6.06 19.85
C LYS A 148 -6.09 -7.33 20.56
N ARG A 149 -5.29 -8.15 19.88
CA ARG A 149 -4.77 -9.42 20.39
C ARG A 149 -3.96 -9.25 21.67
N GLN A 150 -3.17 -8.19 21.78
CA GLN A 150 -2.45 -7.82 23.00
C GLN A 150 -3.38 -7.71 24.21
N TYR A 151 -4.51 -7.01 24.07
CA TYR A 151 -5.44 -6.80 25.19
C TYR A 151 -6.13 -8.10 25.57
N THR A 152 -6.56 -8.88 24.57
CA THR A 152 -7.13 -10.21 24.79
C THR A 152 -6.16 -11.13 25.53
N LEU A 153 -4.89 -11.17 25.14
CA LEU A 153 -3.88 -11.97 25.83
C LEU A 153 -3.64 -11.49 27.25
N LYS A 154 -3.59 -10.17 27.48
CA LYS A 154 -3.44 -9.61 28.83
C LYS A 154 -4.57 -10.04 29.77
N GLU A 155 -5.81 -9.99 29.28
CA GLU A 155 -6.99 -10.38 30.03
C GLU A 155 -6.99 -11.89 30.31
N GLN A 156 -6.81 -12.69 29.27
CA GLN A 156 -6.88 -14.15 29.35
C GLN A 156 -5.71 -14.78 30.12
N LEU A 157 -4.54 -14.14 30.13
CA LEU A 157 -3.37 -14.61 30.86
C LEU A 157 -3.19 -13.97 32.24
N SER A 158 -4.09 -13.08 32.68
CA SER A 158 -4.03 -12.47 34.01
C SER A 158 -3.99 -13.48 35.19
N PRO A 159 -4.63 -14.66 35.12
CA PRO A 159 -4.53 -15.67 36.20
C PRO A 159 -3.17 -16.39 36.25
N TYR A 160 -2.31 -16.19 35.24
CA TYR A 160 -1.06 -16.93 35.07
C TYR A 160 0.15 -15.98 35.18
N PRO A 161 0.63 -15.68 36.40
CA PRO A 161 1.67 -14.66 36.64
C PRO A 161 3.00 -14.94 35.91
N ALA A 162 3.25 -16.21 35.56
CA ALA A 162 4.42 -16.66 34.80
C ALA A 162 4.57 -16.01 33.41
N PHE A 163 3.52 -15.37 32.88
CA PHE A 163 3.52 -14.74 31.55
C PHE A 163 3.65 -13.22 31.59
N THR A 164 3.81 -12.60 32.76
CA THR A 164 3.90 -11.13 32.91
C THR A 164 4.97 -10.50 31.99
N LYS A 165 6.16 -11.12 31.92
CA LYS A 165 7.26 -10.65 31.05
C LYS A 165 6.95 -10.82 29.55
N ASP A 166 6.27 -11.91 29.18
CA ASP A 166 5.87 -12.14 27.79
C ASP A 166 4.83 -11.12 27.33
N LEU A 167 3.86 -10.79 28.19
CA LEU A 167 2.85 -9.75 27.93
C LEU A 167 3.48 -8.37 27.72
N GLN A 168 4.47 -8.00 28.54
CA GLN A 168 5.21 -6.74 28.36
C GLN A 168 5.96 -6.69 27.02
N ARG A 169 6.57 -7.81 26.61
CA ARG A 169 7.27 -7.91 25.33
C ARG A 169 6.30 -7.81 24.14
N LEU A 170 5.16 -8.50 24.20
CA LEU A 170 4.11 -8.43 23.18
C LEU A 170 3.58 -7.00 23.03
N HIS A 171 3.36 -6.30 24.14
CA HIS A 171 2.92 -4.91 24.10
C HIS A 171 3.90 -4.02 23.33
N LYS A 172 5.20 -4.16 23.60
CA LYS A 172 6.25 -3.45 22.85
C LYS A 172 6.22 -3.81 21.37
N GLN A 173 6.11 -5.09 21.02
CA GLN A 173 6.07 -5.54 19.62
C GLN A 173 4.87 -4.95 18.86
N ALA A 174 3.67 -4.97 19.45
CA ALA A 174 2.47 -4.38 18.84
C ALA A 174 2.60 -2.86 18.68
N TYR A 175 3.16 -2.17 19.69
CA TYR A 175 3.45 -0.74 19.61
C TYR A 175 4.43 -0.40 18.47
N TYR A 176 5.55 -1.13 18.38
CA TYR A 176 6.54 -0.93 17.32
C TYR A 176 5.98 -1.24 15.94
N TYR A 177 5.15 -2.28 15.81
CA TYR A 177 4.53 -2.59 14.53
C TYR A 177 3.59 -1.47 14.06
N ARG A 178 2.78 -0.90 14.97
CA ARG A 178 1.93 0.25 14.65
C ARG A 178 2.75 1.48 14.26
N ALA A 179 3.88 1.72 14.92
CA ALA A 179 4.82 2.77 14.53
C ALA A 179 5.38 2.52 13.12
N GLN A 180 5.74 1.27 12.79
CA GLN A 180 6.20 0.89 11.46
C GLN A 180 5.13 1.13 10.38
N ILE A 181 3.85 0.86 10.66
CA ILE A 181 2.74 1.17 9.72
C ILE A 181 2.64 2.68 9.47
N ARG A 182 2.75 3.50 10.52
CA ARG A 182 2.74 4.96 10.37
C ARG A 182 3.92 5.45 9.53
N GLU A 183 5.12 4.91 9.79
CA GLU A 183 6.33 5.21 9.02
C GLU A 183 6.15 4.82 7.55
N LEU A 184 5.56 3.65 7.26
CA LEU A 184 5.24 3.21 5.90
C LEU A 184 4.31 4.20 5.18
N GLY A 185 3.30 4.72 5.87
CA GLY A 185 2.44 5.79 5.34
C GLY A 185 3.22 7.06 4.96
N CYS A 186 4.22 7.42 5.76
CA CYS A 186 5.13 8.53 5.44
C CYS A 186 6.02 8.21 4.23
N THR A 187 6.66 7.03 4.19
CA THR A 187 7.51 6.60 3.06
C THR A 187 6.73 6.63 1.74
N ILE A 188 5.49 6.16 1.75
CA ILE A 188 4.59 6.19 0.59
C ILE A 188 4.31 7.62 0.14
N ARG A 189 4.01 8.52 1.07
CA ARG A 189 3.78 9.94 0.77
C ARG A 189 5.04 10.61 0.20
N GLU A 190 6.22 10.22 0.68
CA GLU A 190 7.50 10.76 0.21
C GLU A 190 7.88 10.29 -1.19
N MET A 191 7.53 9.06 -1.58
CA MET A 191 7.67 8.60 -2.97
C MET A 191 7.03 9.55 -3.96
N GLY A 192 5.90 10.14 -3.56
CA GLY A 192 5.14 11.07 -4.39
C GLY A 192 5.84 12.38 -4.70
N ARG A 193 6.85 12.83 -3.94
CA ARG A 193 7.45 14.18 -4.15
C ARG A 193 8.00 14.40 -5.58
N PRO A 194 8.73 13.47 -6.22
CA PRO A 194 9.13 13.59 -7.63
C PRO A 194 8.00 13.31 -8.63
N GLU A 195 6.94 12.61 -8.23
CA GLU A 195 5.79 12.28 -9.08
C GLU A 195 4.72 13.38 -9.08
N VAL A 196 4.76 14.26 -8.07
CA VAL A 196 3.99 15.50 -8.00
C VAL A 196 4.19 16.35 -9.23
N ARG A 197 5.34 16.33 -9.91
CA ARG A 197 5.54 17.09 -11.16
C ARG A 197 4.70 16.54 -12.32
N MET A 198 4.73 15.23 -12.55
CA MET A 198 3.89 14.58 -13.58
C MET A 198 2.41 14.74 -13.24
N ILE A 199 2.04 14.48 -11.98
CA ILE A 199 0.66 14.66 -11.51
C ILE A 199 0.24 16.13 -11.60
N ALA A 200 1.14 17.10 -11.35
CA ALA A 200 0.87 18.52 -11.53
C ALA A 200 0.61 18.85 -12.99
N LEU A 201 1.44 18.35 -13.92
CA LEU A 201 1.21 18.51 -15.37
C LEU A 201 -0.12 17.88 -15.80
N LEU A 202 -0.48 16.71 -15.25
CA LEU A 202 -1.80 16.12 -15.49
C LEU A 202 -2.92 16.98 -14.92
N ARG A 203 -2.75 17.56 -13.72
CA ARG A 203 -3.74 18.45 -13.08
C ARG A 203 -4.00 19.74 -13.85
N GLU A 204 -3.11 20.16 -14.73
CA GLU A 204 -3.33 21.30 -15.62
C GLU A 204 -4.37 20.97 -16.71
N SER A 205 -4.50 19.69 -17.09
CA SER A 205 -5.52 19.21 -18.03
C SER A 205 -6.92 19.20 -17.41
N SER A 206 -7.88 19.89 -18.05
CA SER A 206 -9.30 19.82 -17.68
C SER A 206 -9.85 18.40 -17.73
N SER A 207 -9.48 17.63 -18.77
CA SER A 207 -9.88 16.23 -18.93
C SER A 207 -9.43 15.36 -17.75
N PHE A 208 -8.21 15.57 -17.25
CA PHE A 208 -7.74 14.86 -16.07
C PHE A 208 -8.47 15.31 -14.81
N ARG A 209 -8.70 16.61 -14.61
CA ARG A 209 -9.43 17.12 -13.44
C ARG A 209 -10.84 16.54 -13.37
N ASP A 210 -11.55 16.46 -14.49
CA ASP A 210 -12.91 15.90 -14.55
C ASP A 210 -12.90 14.39 -14.33
N PHE A 211 -11.92 13.69 -14.90
CA PHE A 211 -11.71 12.27 -14.62
C PHE A 211 -11.40 12.04 -13.14
N PHE A 212 -10.55 12.88 -12.55
CA PHE A 212 -10.18 12.81 -11.14
C PHE A 212 -11.37 13.01 -10.22
N LYS A 213 -12.19 14.04 -10.47
CA LYS A 213 -13.43 14.28 -9.73
C LYS A 213 -14.38 13.08 -9.75
N LYS A 214 -14.39 12.32 -10.85
CA LYS A 214 -15.28 11.17 -11.03
C LYS A 214 -14.78 9.89 -10.35
N TYR A 215 -13.47 9.67 -10.31
CA TYR A 215 -12.90 8.38 -9.90
C TYR A 215 -12.03 8.41 -8.64
N SER A 216 -11.64 9.60 -8.17
CA SER A 216 -10.90 9.75 -6.91
C SER A 216 -11.84 9.83 -5.73
N LEU A 217 -11.50 9.12 -4.66
CA LEU A 217 -12.15 9.26 -3.37
C LEU A 217 -11.87 10.62 -2.71
N LEU A 218 -10.79 11.34 -3.09
CA LEU A 218 -10.54 12.72 -2.64
C LEU A 218 -11.64 13.70 -3.07
N ALA A 219 -12.33 13.43 -4.18
CA ALA A 219 -13.28 14.36 -4.76
C ALA A 219 -14.50 14.64 -3.88
N GLY A 220 -14.79 13.74 -2.93
CA GLY A 220 -15.86 13.88 -1.95
C GLY A 220 -15.45 14.48 -0.60
N LEU A 221 -14.16 14.78 -0.38
CA LEU A 221 -13.68 15.33 0.89
C LEU A 221 -13.83 16.87 0.93
N PRO A 222 -14.61 17.44 1.88
CA PRO A 222 -14.70 18.88 2.04
C PRO A 222 -13.34 19.45 2.48
N GLY A 223 -12.83 20.45 1.76
CA GLY A 223 -11.57 21.13 2.07
C GLY A 223 -10.41 20.87 1.11
N ILE A 224 -10.55 19.95 0.15
CA ILE A 224 -9.58 19.79 -0.96
C ILE A 224 -10.08 20.62 -2.14
N SER A 225 -9.81 21.91 -2.05
CA SER A 225 -10.03 22.84 -3.15
C SER A 225 -9.03 22.54 -4.27
N PHE A 226 -9.52 22.18 -5.47
CA PHE A 226 -8.72 22.14 -6.71
C PHE A 226 -8.49 23.55 -7.29
N ASN A 227 -8.53 24.58 -6.46
CA ASN A 227 -8.40 25.95 -6.92
C ASN A 227 -6.92 26.35 -6.89
N ASN A 228 -6.29 26.31 -8.05
CA ASN A 228 -5.09 27.09 -8.31
C ASN A 228 -5.51 28.55 -8.38
N ASN A 229 -5.27 29.30 -7.31
CA ASN A 229 -4.90 30.70 -7.44
C ASN A 229 -3.49 30.84 -6.89
#